data_AF-A0A520P7P7-F1
#
_entry.id   AF-A0A520P7P7-F1
#
_cell.length_a   1.000
_cell.length_b   1.000
_cell.length_c   1.000
_cell.angle_alpha   90.00
_cell.angle_beta   90.00
_cell.angle_gamma   90.00
#
_symmetry.space_group_name_H-M   'P 1'
#
loop_
_entity.id
_entity.type
_entity.pdbx_description
1 polymer ?
#
loop_
_entity_poly.entity_id
_entity_poly.type
_entity_poly.pdbx_seq_one_letter_code
_entity_poly.pdbx_strand_id
1 'polypeptide(L)'
;MSNSQSFYEAKLALEWQYEFGVDEAISDAPINRYEIEIVPPKLKINPKSNIAHVSSMPDILSSRETASDVAKILAKKCDNLTELRDAIGLFEMCSLKKGAKNLVFSDGPSNSRVMVIGESPTREEDNQGKPFVGAEGELVDKMFQAIGLSRRASNPNDAIYITTAIPWRPPQSRDPSS
;
A
#
# COMPACT_ATOMS: atom_id res chain seq x y z
N MET A 1 4.77 55.98 -21.40
CA MET A 1 6.08 55.36 -21.68
C MET A 1 5.81 54.09 -22.47
N SER A 2 6.37 53.98 -23.68
CA SER A 2 5.96 53.02 -24.71
C SER A 2 6.26 51.58 -24.31
N ASN A 3 5.22 50.80 -24.02
CA ASN A 3 5.35 49.37 -23.76
C ASN A 3 5.21 48.62 -25.08
N SER A 4 6.33 48.43 -25.77
CA SER A 4 6.39 47.58 -26.96
C SER A 4 7.60 46.67 -26.78
N GLN A 5 7.45 45.65 -25.95
CA GLN A 5 8.38 44.52 -25.94
C GLN A 5 8.44 43.96 -27.36
N SER A 6 9.65 43.70 -27.85
CA SER A 6 9.81 43.08 -29.16
C SER A 6 9.17 41.70 -29.13
N PHE A 7 8.49 41.30 -30.22
CA PHE A 7 7.90 39.96 -30.35
C PHE A 7 8.88 38.85 -29.94
N TYR A 8 10.16 39.01 -30.28
CA TYR A 8 11.20 38.06 -29.93
C TYR A 8 11.50 37.98 -28.43
N GLU A 9 11.45 39.10 -27.72
CA GLU A 9 11.67 39.14 -26.26
C GLU A 9 10.50 38.49 -25.53
N ALA A 10 9.27 38.79 -25.95
CA ALA A 10 8.07 38.18 -25.38
C ALA A 10 8.05 36.66 -25.62
N LYS A 11 8.47 36.21 -26.82
CA LYS A 11 8.59 34.80 -27.15
C LYS A 11 9.62 34.08 -26.27
N LEU A 12 10.83 34.64 -26.13
CA LEU A 12 11.88 34.05 -25.30
C LEU A 12 11.47 33.95 -23.82
N ALA A 13 10.78 34.96 -23.30
CA ALA A 13 10.27 34.94 -21.92
C ALA A 13 9.22 33.83 -21.71
N LEU A 14 8.42 33.51 -22.72
CA LEU A 14 7.41 32.46 -22.65
C LEU A 14 8.04 31.06 -22.76
N GLU A 15 9.01 30.88 -23.66
CA GLU A 15 9.79 29.64 -23.79
C GLU A 15 10.53 29.33 -22.48
N TRP A 16 11.11 30.35 -21.85
CA TRP A 16 11.74 30.22 -20.54
C TRP A 16 10.75 29.79 -19.46
N GLN A 17 9.54 30.38 -19.38
CA GLN A 17 8.52 29.95 -18.41
C GLN A 17 8.11 28.48 -18.62
N TYR A 18 7.98 28.05 -19.89
CA TYR A 18 7.68 26.66 -20.23
C TYR A 18 8.78 25.69 -19.77
N GLU A 19 10.06 26.03 -19.98
CA GLU A 19 11.19 25.22 -19.51
C GLU A 19 11.25 25.10 -17.98
N PHE A 20 10.79 26.14 -17.26
CA PHE A 20 10.66 26.12 -15.80
C PHE A 20 9.41 25.38 -15.30
N GLY A 21 8.64 24.76 -16.20
CA GLY A 21 7.50 23.92 -15.88
C GLY A 21 6.24 24.70 -15.52
N VAL A 22 6.13 25.97 -15.93
CA VAL A 22 4.89 26.75 -15.78
C VAL A 22 3.86 26.23 -16.77
N ASP A 23 2.78 25.67 -16.26
CA ASP A 23 1.71 25.03 -17.03
C ASP A 23 0.45 25.89 -17.19
N GLU A 24 0.18 26.82 -16.26
CA GLU A 24 -1.02 27.68 -16.30
C GLU A 24 -0.75 29.10 -15.75
N ALA A 25 -1.28 30.12 -16.44
CA ALA A 25 -1.28 31.51 -15.98
C ALA A 25 -2.62 31.84 -15.30
N ILE A 26 -2.63 31.81 -13.96
CA ILE A 26 -3.86 31.92 -13.16
C ILE A 26 -4.26 33.39 -12.88
N SER A 27 -3.30 34.33 -12.89
CA SER A 27 -3.56 35.75 -12.65
C SER A 27 -2.52 36.67 -13.29
N ASP A 28 -2.93 37.89 -13.66
CA ASP A 28 -2.05 38.90 -14.25
C ASP A 28 -0.99 39.44 -13.27
N ALA A 29 -1.22 39.31 -11.96
CA ALA A 29 -0.29 39.75 -10.92
C ALA A 29 0.49 38.55 -10.35
N PRO A 30 1.83 38.65 -10.23
CA PRO A 30 2.63 37.63 -9.55
C PRO A 30 2.32 37.63 -8.05
N ILE A 31 2.03 36.45 -7.49
CA ILE A 31 1.72 36.28 -6.06
C ILE A 31 2.89 35.57 -5.37
N ASN A 32 3.64 36.29 -4.54
CA ASN A 32 4.70 35.71 -3.72
C ASN A 32 4.13 35.02 -2.48
N ARG A 33 3.90 33.70 -2.57
CA ARG A 33 3.31 32.90 -1.47
C ARG A 33 4.24 32.69 -0.27
N TYR A 34 5.52 33.04 -0.36
CA TYR A 34 6.45 32.96 0.76
C TYR A 34 6.32 34.12 1.76
N GLU A 35 5.75 35.25 1.30
CA GLU A 35 5.58 36.46 2.10
C GLU A 35 4.13 36.62 2.61
N ILE A 36 3.23 35.73 2.19
CA ILE A 36 1.84 35.75 2.66
C ILE A 36 1.83 35.16 4.08
N GLU A 37 1.55 36.01 5.06
CA GLU A 37 1.18 35.54 6.39
C GLU A 37 -0.09 34.70 6.29
N ILE A 38 0.05 33.40 6.56
CA ILE A 38 -1.08 32.48 6.66
C ILE A 38 -1.84 32.87 7.92
N VAL A 39 -2.85 33.73 7.80
CA VAL A 39 -3.75 34.02 8.91
C VAL A 39 -4.72 32.84 9.04
N PRO A 40 -4.60 31.99 10.08
CA PRO A 40 -5.57 30.93 10.28
C PRO A 40 -6.95 31.57 10.45
N PRO A 41 -8.01 31.03 9.83
CA PRO A 41 -9.34 31.58 9.98
C PRO A 41 -9.72 31.56 11.46
N LYS A 42 -9.95 32.74 12.04
CA LYS A 42 -10.43 32.84 13.42
C LYS A 42 -11.86 32.30 13.47
N LEU A 43 -12.01 31.06 13.93
CA LEU A 43 -13.31 30.48 14.23
C LEU A 43 -13.97 31.31 15.34
N LYS A 44 -15.09 31.96 15.03
CA LYS A 44 -15.89 32.70 16.02
C LYS A 44 -16.72 31.70 16.82
N ILE A 45 -16.18 31.23 17.93
CA ILE A 45 -16.91 30.37 18.87
C ILE A 45 -17.88 31.25 19.67
N ASN A 46 -19.18 30.99 19.54
CA ASN A 46 -20.23 31.69 20.29
C ASN A 46 -20.30 31.13 21.73
N PRO A 47 -20.46 31.94 22.80
CA PRO A 47 -20.55 31.46 24.19
C PRO A 47 -21.64 30.43 24.50
N LYS A 48 -22.56 30.16 23.56
CA LYS A 48 -23.55 29.05 23.64
C LYS A 48 -23.08 27.75 22.96
N SER A 49 -21.83 27.63 22.56
CA SER A 49 -21.32 26.40 21.95
C SER A 49 -21.23 25.30 23.00
N ASN A 50 -21.96 24.20 22.81
CA ASN A 50 -21.85 22.97 23.62
C ASN A 50 -20.54 22.20 23.38
N ILE A 51 -19.52 22.86 22.81
CA ILE A 51 -18.22 22.27 22.52
C ILE A 51 -17.46 22.25 23.84
N ALA A 52 -17.49 21.10 24.51
CA ALA A 52 -16.65 20.88 25.69
C ALA A 52 -15.18 21.14 25.31
N HIS A 53 -14.46 21.85 26.18
CA HIS A 53 -13.02 22.05 26.02
C HIS A 53 -12.34 20.68 26.09
N VAL A 54 -11.93 20.13 24.95
CA VAL A 54 -11.20 18.86 24.90
C VAL A 54 -9.80 19.14 25.46
N SER A 55 -9.61 18.88 26.76
CA SER A 55 -8.38 19.17 27.53
C SER A 55 -7.15 18.40 27.04
N SER A 56 -7.35 17.38 26.22
CA SER A 56 -6.28 16.60 25.63
C SER A 56 -6.77 16.19 24.27
N MET A 57 -6.14 16.71 23.23
CA MET A 57 -6.22 16.08 21.91
C MET A 57 -5.86 14.62 22.15
N PRO A 58 -6.73 13.63 21.83
CA PRO A 58 -6.26 12.26 21.82
C PRO A 58 -5.04 12.24 20.90
N ASP A 59 -3.99 11.56 21.32
CA ASP A 59 -2.83 11.34 20.48
C ASP A 59 -3.36 10.48 19.32
N ILE A 60 -3.80 11.13 18.25
CA ILE A 60 -4.23 10.48 17.04
C ILE A 60 -2.92 10.00 16.42
N LEU A 61 -2.46 8.85 16.93
CA LEU A 61 -1.39 8.07 16.32
C LEU A 61 -1.63 8.12 14.83
N SER A 62 -0.61 8.52 14.08
CA SER A 62 -0.71 8.62 12.64
C SER A 62 -1.39 7.34 12.12
N SER A 63 -2.35 7.46 11.21
CA SER A 63 -3.23 6.34 10.84
C SER A 63 -2.49 5.06 10.41
N ARG A 64 -1.21 5.18 10.00
CA ARG A 64 -0.29 4.07 9.71
C ARG A 64 0.19 3.31 10.95
N GLU A 65 0.54 4.02 12.03
CA GLU A 65 0.95 3.39 13.29
C GLU A 65 -0.23 2.63 13.91
N THR A 66 -1.42 3.26 13.86
CA THR A 66 -2.67 2.64 14.33
C THR A 66 -2.97 1.32 13.61
N ALA A 67 -2.82 1.24 12.28
CA ALA A 67 -3.13 0.02 11.53
C ALA A 67 -2.16 -1.14 11.87
N SER A 68 -0.87 -0.84 12.02
CA SER A 68 0.14 -1.84 12.42
C SER A 68 -0.15 -2.38 13.82
N ASP A 69 -0.52 -1.51 14.76
CA ASP A 69 -0.79 -1.91 16.14
C ASP A 69 -2.09 -2.69 16.27
N VAL A 70 -3.15 -2.32 15.53
CA VAL A 70 -4.38 -3.11 15.44
C VAL A 70 -4.09 -4.49 14.86
N ALA A 71 -3.28 -4.59 13.79
CA ALA A 71 -2.89 -5.87 13.21
C ALA A 71 -2.13 -6.75 14.22
N LYS A 72 -1.19 -6.18 14.98
CA LYS A 72 -0.47 -6.90 16.05
C LYS A 72 -1.42 -7.39 17.15
N ILE A 73 -2.39 -6.56 17.56
CA ILE A 73 -3.37 -6.93 18.60
C ILE A 73 -4.27 -8.07 18.10
N LEU A 74 -4.75 -8.00 16.86
CA LEU A 74 -5.56 -9.05 16.26
C LEU A 74 -4.78 -10.36 16.15
N ALA A 75 -3.55 -10.31 15.62
CA ALA A 75 -2.69 -11.49 15.49
C ALA A 75 -2.40 -12.16 16.84
N LYS A 76 -2.18 -11.37 17.91
CA LYS A 76 -1.98 -11.89 19.28
C LYS A 76 -3.19 -12.59 19.88
N LYS A 77 -4.41 -12.33 19.37
CA LYS A 77 -5.65 -12.94 19.85
C LYS A 77 -5.99 -14.26 19.14
N CYS A 78 -5.28 -14.60 18.07
CA CYS A 78 -5.51 -15.83 17.32
C CYS A 78 -4.71 -16.98 17.93
N ASP A 79 -5.38 -18.08 18.24
CA ASP A 79 -4.75 -19.27 18.84
C ASP A 79 -4.28 -20.29 17.78
N ASN A 80 -4.79 -20.17 16.55
CA ASN A 80 -4.45 -21.06 15.45
C ASN A 80 -4.40 -20.33 14.09
N LEU A 81 -3.83 -21.00 13.08
CA LEU A 81 -3.66 -20.43 11.74
C LEU A 81 -4.98 -20.18 11.01
N THR A 82 -6.04 -20.93 11.32
CA THR A 82 -7.36 -20.72 10.71
C THR A 82 -7.95 -19.40 11.20
N GLU A 83 -7.90 -19.13 12.50
CA GLU A 83 -8.29 -17.84 13.07
C GLU A 83 -7.44 -16.69 12.54
N LEU A 84 -6.13 -16.90 12.38
CA LEU A 84 -5.24 -15.89 11.81
C LEU A 84 -5.62 -15.58 10.36
N ARG A 85 -5.88 -16.60 9.55
CA ARG A 85 -6.36 -16.43 8.17
C ARG A 85 -7.65 -15.61 8.12
N ASP A 86 -8.60 -15.94 8.99
CA ASP A 86 -9.91 -15.28 9.02
C ASP A 86 -9.78 -13.82 9.50
N ALA A 87 -8.94 -13.56 10.51
CA ALA A 87 -8.62 -12.22 10.98
C ALA A 87 -7.97 -11.36 9.88
N ILE A 88 -7.01 -11.93 9.12
CA ILE A 88 -6.40 -11.25 7.96
C ILE A 88 -7.46 -11.00 6.88
N GLY A 89 -8.30 -11.99 6.57
CA GLY A 89 -9.38 -11.86 5.59
C GLY A 89 -10.39 -10.76 5.94
N LEU A 90 -10.60 -10.47 7.22
CA LEU A 90 -11.48 -9.41 7.71
C LEU A 90 -10.76 -8.07 7.94
N PHE A 91 -9.44 -8.00 7.81
CA PHE A 91 -8.69 -6.77 8.07
C PHE A 91 -8.96 -5.69 7.01
N GLU A 92 -9.64 -4.60 7.38
CA GLU A 92 -10.06 -3.54 6.44
C GLU A 92 -9.09 -2.36 6.34
N MET A 93 -8.11 -2.28 7.24
CA MET A 93 -7.15 -1.17 7.30
C MET A 93 -6.00 -1.32 6.28
N CYS A 94 -6.05 -2.33 5.40
CA CYS A 94 -5.11 -2.54 4.32
C CYS A 94 -5.71 -2.13 2.96
N SER A 95 -5.10 -1.17 2.28
CA SER A 95 -5.57 -0.71 0.97
C SER A 95 -5.46 -1.77 -0.13
N LEU A 96 -4.50 -2.69 -0.03
CA LEU A 96 -4.28 -3.75 -1.03
C LEU A 96 -5.48 -4.70 -1.14
N LYS A 97 -6.17 -4.95 -0.03
CA LYS A 97 -7.39 -5.78 0.00
C LYS A 97 -8.47 -5.26 -0.95
N LYS A 98 -8.55 -3.95 -1.19
CA LYS A 98 -9.55 -3.35 -2.09
C LYS A 98 -9.29 -3.67 -3.57
N GLY A 99 -8.04 -3.96 -3.93
CA GLY A 99 -7.63 -4.26 -5.31
C GLY A 99 -7.47 -5.75 -5.62
N ALA A 100 -7.40 -6.59 -4.59
CA ALA A 100 -7.23 -8.04 -4.74
C ALA A 100 -8.57 -8.77 -4.78
N LYS A 101 -8.62 -9.88 -5.50
CA LYS A 101 -9.82 -10.72 -5.62
C LYS A 101 -9.92 -11.72 -4.48
N ASN A 102 -8.81 -12.36 -4.10
CA ASN A 102 -8.79 -13.32 -3.01
C ASN A 102 -7.67 -13.02 -2.02
N LEU A 103 -7.85 -13.53 -0.81
CA LEU A 103 -6.78 -13.63 0.16
C LEU A 103 -5.86 -14.80 -0.22
N VAL A 104 -4.57 -14.53 -0.41
CA VAL A 104 -3.54 -15.56 -0.58
C VAL A 104 -2.83 -15.74 0.75
N PHE A 105 -3.25 -16.76 1.51
CA PHE A 105 -2.74 -16.98 2.87
C PHE A 105 -1.54 -17.93 2.90
N SER A 106 -1.74 -19.21 2.61
CA SER A 106 -0.67 -20.21 2.64
C SER A 106 -1.09 -21.50 1.94
N ASP A 107 -0.13 -22.39 1.68
CA ASP A 107 -0.34 -23.76 1.25
C ASP A 107 0.64 -24.73 1.93
N GLY A 108 0.27 -26.00 2.01
CA GLY A 108 1.02 -27.05 2.72
C GLY A 108 0.70 -27.16 4.22
N PRO A 109 1.27 -28.17 4.91
CA PRO A 109 0.93 -28.45 6.29
C PRO A 109 1.67 -27.52 7.26
N SER A 110 0.97 -27.03 8.28
CA SER A 110 1.47 -26.03 9.23
C SER A 110 2.58 -26.52 10.16
N ASN A 111 2.76 -27.84 10.28
CA ASN A 111 3.82 -28.47 11.06
C ASN A 111 5.08 -28.78 10.22
N SER A 112 5.17 -28.28 8.99
CA SER A 112 6.33 -28.46 8.12
C SER A 112 7.61 -27.95 8.76
N ARG A 113 8.73 -28.65 8.54
CA ARG A 113 10.05 -28.21 8.99
C ARG A 113 10.57 -26.97 8.25
N VAL A 114 10.13 -26.79 7.00
CA VAL A 114 10.59 -25.71 6.11
C VAL A 114 9.43 -24.78 5.79
N MET A 115 9.67 -23.48 5.94
CA MET A 115 8.74 -22.42 5.52
C MET A 115 9.36 -21.60 4.38
N VAL A 116 8.58 -21.38 3.33
CA VAL A 116 8.95 -20.61 2.14
C VAL A 116 8.09 -19.35 2.08
N ILE A 117 8.72 -18.19 1.91
CA ILE A 117 8.04 -16.89 1.89
C ILE A 117 8.38 -16.18 0.57
N GLY A 118 7.38 -16.02 -0.29
CA GLY A 118 7.46 -15.20 -1.50
C GLY A 118 7.20 -13.73 -1.23
N GLU A 119 7.27 -12.90 -2.26
CA GLU A 119 7.06 -11.45 -2.14
C GLU A 119 5.57 -11.09 -2.11
N SER A 120 4.93 -11.03 -3.27
CA SER A 120 3.53 -10.65 -3.42
C SER A 120 2.82 -11.55 -4.43
N PRO A 121 1.49 -11.68 -4.34
CA PRO A 121 0.80 -12.64 -5.18
C PRO A 121 0.73 -12.23 -6.65
N THR A 122 0.90 -13.20 -7.53
CA THR A 122 0.66 -13.06 -8.98
C THR A 122 -0.84 -13.06 -9.30
N ARG A 123 -1.20 -12.93 -10.58
CA ARG A 123 -2.60 -12.77 -11.01
C ARG A 123 -3.33 -14.11 -10.89
N GLU A 124 -2.63 -15.18 -11.22
CA GLU A 124 -3.11 -16.55 -11.11
C GLU A 124 -3.30 -16.93 -9.63
N GLU A 125 -2.38 -16.50 -8.76
CA GLU A 125 -2.47 -16.70 -7.31
C GLU A 125 -3.64 -15.93 -6.69
N ASP A 126 -3.78 -14.64 -7.02
CA ASP A 126 -4.93 -13.83 -6.60
C ASP A 126 -6.26 -14.41 -7.12
N ASN A 127 -6.28 -15.00 -8.32
CA ASN A 127 -7.48 -15.65 -8.84
C ASN A 127 -7.84 -16.95 -8.13
N GLN A 128 -6.84 -17.74 -7.70
CA GLN A 128 -7.05 -19.04 -7.06
C GLN A 128 -7.07 -18.98 -5.53
N GLY A 129 -6.60 -17.89 -4.91
CA GLY A 129 -6.44 -17.75 -3.47
C GLY A 129 -5.35 -18.66 -2.88
N LYS A 130 -4.36 -19.05 -3.69
CA LYS A 130 -3.28 -19.97 -3.29
C LYS A 130 -1.92 -19.43 -3.76
N PRO A 131 -0.87 -19.53 -2.92
CA PRO A 131 0.46 -19.04 -3.25
C PRO A 131 1.21 -20.02 -4.17
N PHE A 132 2.08 -19.48 -5.04
CA PHE A 132 2.91 -20.24 -5.98
C PHE A 132 2.08 -21.21 -6.82
N VAL A 133 1.11 -20.69 -7.56
CA VAL A 133 0.34 -21.42 -8.59
C VAL A 133 0.64 -20.87 -9.99
N GLY A 134 0.29 -21.62 -11.03
CA GLY A 134 0.67 -21.29 -12.42
C GLY A 134 2.04 -21.81 -12.80
N ALA A 135 2.60 -21.33 -13.91
CA ALA A 135 3.85 -21.86 -14.48
C ALA A 135 5.05 -21.71 -13.52
N GLU A 136 5.16 -20.56 -12.83
CA GLU A 136 6.20 -20.31 -11.83
C GLU A 136 6.01 -21.22 -10.61
N GLY A 137 4.77 -21.40 -10.15
CA GLY A 137 4.43 -22.32 -9.08
C GLY A 137 4.81 -23.77 -9.38
N GLU A 138 4.55 -24.23 -10.60
CA GLU A 138 4.94 -25.56 -11.06
C GLU A 138 6.47 -25.74 -11.10
N LEU A 139 7.21 -24.70 -11.47
CA LEU A 139 8.67 -24.74 -11.45
C LEU A 139 9.20 -24.84 -10.01
N VAL A 140 8.65 -24.04 -9.10
CA VAL A 140 8.99 -24.09 -7.67
C VAL A 140 8.68 -25.47 -7.08
N ASP A 141 7.53 -26.05 -7.42
CA ASP A 141 7.18 -27.41 -7.00
C ASP A 141 8.20 -28.46 -7.50
N LYS A 142 8.65 -28.36 -8.75
CA LYS A 142 9.69 -29.25 -9.31
C LYS A 142 11.03 -29.08 -8.60
N MET A 143 11.42 -27.85 -8.27
CA MET A 143 12.67 -27.57 -7.55
C MET A 143 12.67 -28.20 -6.15
N PHE A 144 11.59 -28.02 -5.39
CA PHE A 144 11.47 -28.65 -4.07
C PHE A 144 11.40 -30.18 -4.16
N GLN A 145 10.67 -30.70 -5.16
CA GLN A 145 10.57 -32.14 -5.36
C GLN A 145 11.95 -32.76 -5.67
N ALA A 146 12.82 -32.08 -6.41
CA ALA A 146 14.16 -32.54 -6.72
C ALA A 146 15.05 -32.72 -5.47
N ILE A 147 14.77 -32.00 -4.38
CA ILE A 147 15.47 -32.12 -3.09
C ILE A 147 14.68 -32.94 -2.06
N GLY A 148 13.65 -33.68 -2.50
CA GLY A 148 12.84 -34.54 -1.64
C GLY A 148 11.83 -33.81 -0.76
N LEU A 149 11.52 -32.55 -1.07
CA LEU A 149 10.56 -31.73 -0.33
C LEU A 149 9.28 -31.51 -1.15
N SER A 150 8.12 -31.46 -0.50
CA SER A 150 6.85 -31.18 -1.18
C SER A 150 5.80 -30.58 -0.26
N ARG A 151 5.03 -29.61 -0.75
CA ARG A 151 3.89 -29.06 0.01
C ARG A 151 2.74 -30.07 0.18
N ARG A 152 2.79 -31.18 -0.57
CA ARG A 152 1.81 -32.28 -0.51
C ARG A 152 2.32 -33.47 0.30
N ALA A 153 3.52 -33.39 0.88
CA ALA A 153 4.07 -34.48 1.69
C ALA A 153 3.30 -34.64 3.01
N SER A 154 3.04 -35.89 3.38
CA SER A 154 2.38 -36.21 4.65
C SER A 154 3.34 -36.21 5.85
N ASN A 155 4.64 -36.42 5.60
CA ASN A 155 5.67 -36.40 6.64
C ASN A 155 6.15 -34.94 6.85
N PRO A 156 6.06 -34.39 8.07
CA PRO A 156 6.50 -33.02 8.36
C PRO A 156 7.98 -32.73 8.02
N ASN A 157 8.85 -33.75 8.03
CA ASN A 157 10.27 -33.60 7.70
C ASN A 157 10.54 -33.35 6.21
N ASP A 158 9.63 -33.85 5.37
CA ASP A 158 9.68 -33.78 3.91
C ASP A 158 8.65 -32.76 3.38
N ALA A 159 7.88 -32.13 4.28
CA ALA A 159 6.87 -31.16 3.94
C ALA A 159 7.40 -29.72 3.94
N ILE A 160 6.81 -28.89 3.09
CA ILE A 160 7.03 -27.44 3.09
C ILE A 160 5.71 -26.71 3.33
N TYR A 161 5.79 -25.61 4.08
CA TYR A 161 4.73 -24.64 4.25
C TYR A 161 5.10 -23.39 3.46
N ILE A 162 4.21 -22.89 2.61
CA ILE A 162 4.53 -21.81 1.68
C ILE A 162 3.50 -20.69 1.74
N THR A 163 3.97 -19.44 1.73
CA THR A 163 3.15 -18.23 1.85
C THR A 163 3.82 -17.06 1.11
N THR A 164 3.15 -15.91 1.05
CA THR A 164 3.67 -14.65 0.53
C THR A 164 3.79 -13.64 1.67
N ALA A 165 4.80 -12.77 1.62
CA ALA A 165 5.02 -11.72 2.62
C ALA A 165 3.83 -10.73 2.67
N ILE A 166 3.24 -10.47 1.51
CA ILE A 166 2.02 -9.67 1.37
C ILE A 166 0.90 -10.62 0.90
N PRO A 167 -0.27 -10.68 1.57
CA PRO A 167 -1.29 -11.67 1.25
C PRO A 167 -2.30 -11.23 0.17
N TRP A 168 -2.13 -10.03 -0.39
CA TRP A 168 -2.98 -9.47 -1.46
C TRP A 168 -2.12 -8.92 -2.59
N ARG A 169 -2.55 -9.15 -3.85
CA ARG A 169 -1.87 -8.65 -5.04
C ARG A 169 -1.88 -7.12 -5.09
N PRO A 170 -0.70 -6.47 -5.27
CA PRO A 170 -0.63 -5.04 -5.51
C PRO A 170 -1.28 -4.63 -6.86
N PRO A 171 -1.97 -3.48 -6.93
CA PRO A 171 -2.70 -3.04 -8.12
C PRO A 171 -1.83 -2.71 -9.35
N GLN A 172 -0.51 -2.53 -9.15
CA GLN A 172 0.44 -2.16 -10.20
C GLN A 172 1.62 -3.13 -10.32
N SER A 173 1.43 -4.42 -9.99
CA SER A 173 2.40 -5.44 -10.40
C SER A 173 2.36 -5.56 -11.92
N ARG A 174 3.10 -4.68 -12.61
CA ARG A 174 3.41 -4.79 -14.02
C ARG A 174 4.29 -6.03 -14.17
N ASP A 175 3.84 -6.98 -14.98
CA ASP A 175 4.74 -8.00 -15.49
C ASP A 175 5.89 -7.27 -16.22
N PRO A 176 7.16 -7.69 -16.05
CA PRO A 176 8.25 -7.09 -16.79
C PRO A 176 7.94 -7.25 -18.28
N SER A 177 7.74 -6.13 -18.97
CA SER A 177 7.64 -6.13 -20.43
C SER A 177 9.01 -6.50 -20.99
N SER A 178 9.07 -7.65 -21.66
CA SER A 178 10.22 -8.13 -22.43
C SER A 178 10.76 -7.12 -23.43
#